data_AF-A0A3M1MER5-F1
#
_entry.id   AF-A0A3M1MER5-F1
#
_cell.length_a   1.000
_cell.length_b   1.000
_cell.length_c   1.000
_cell.angle_alpha   90.00
_cell.angle_beta   90.00
_cell.angle_gamma   90.00
#
_symmetry.space_group_name_H-M   'P 1'
#
loop_
_entity.id
_entity.type
_entity.pdbx_description
1 polymer ?
#
loop_
_entity_poly.entity_id
_entity_poly.type
_entity_poly.pdbx_seq_one_letter_code
_entity_poly.pdbx_strand_id
1 'polypeptide(L)'
;MDEKTKGILATLAATLLCGCPGLFGLCLGATSAVAAFAPGAEIDVFGSNDPQAALMMGLASLCLGVIFVAIPVVVGMKMLRKP
;
A
#
# COMPACT_ATOMS: atom_id res chain seq x y z
N MET A 1 0.24 26.67 -17.03
CA MET A 1 0.97 25.52 -16.45
C MET A 1 1.30 24.59 -17.60
N ASP A 2 2.59 24.31 -17.82
CA ASP A 2 3.04 23.46 -18.93
C ASP A 2 2.49 22.02 -18.78
N GLU A 3 2.19 21.34 -19.88
CA GLU A 3 1.61 19.99 -19.85
C GLU A 3 2.53 18.99 -19.17
N LYS A 4 3.86 19.17 -19.29
CA LYS A 4 4.86 18.34 -18.60
C LYS A 4 4.87 18.63 -17.11
N THR A 5 4.79 19.90 -16.70
CA THR A 5 4.67 20.28 -15.28
C THR A 5 3.41 19.70 -14.64
N LYS A 6 2.29 19.69 -15.36
CA LYS A 6 1.03 19.10 -14.89
C LYS A 6 1.12 17.58 -14.73
N GLY A 7 1.76 16.89 -15.68
CA GLY A 7 2.00 15.45 -15.59
C GLY A 7 2.91 15.07 -14.41
N ILE A 8 4.00 15.81 -14.20
CA ILE A 8 4.91 15.60 -13.06
C ILE A 8 4.19 15.85 -11.73
N LEU A 9 3.44 16.96 -11.62
CA LEU A 9 2.71 17.29 -10.40
C LEU A 9 1.62 16.25 -10.08
N ALA A 10 0.89 15.77 -11.10
CA ALA A 10 -0.11 14.72 -10.91
C ALA A 10 0.52 13.40 -10.46
N THR A 11 1.69 13.05 -11.00
CA THR A 11 2.41 11.83 -10.61
C THR A 11 2.95 11.95 -9.19
N LEU A 12 3.50 13.10 -8.82
CA LEU A 12 3.95 13.40 -7.44
C LEU A 12 2.79 13.38 -6.45
N ALA A 13 1.64 13.98 -6.78
CA ALA A 13 0.46 13.93 -5.92
C ALA A 13 -0.04 12.50 -5.75
N ALA A 14 -0.12 11.72 -6.85
CA ALA A 14 -0.52 10.31 -6.77
C ALA A 14 0.47 9.46 -5.96
N THR A 15 1.78 9.67 -6.10
CA THR A 15 2.75 8.92 -5.28
C THR A 15 2.72 9.33 -3.82
N LEU A 16 2.53 10.62 -3.49
CA LEU A 16 2.48 11.06 -2.10
C LEU A 16 1.18 10.62 -1.39
N LEU A 17 0.03 10.80 -2.04
CA LEU A 17 -1.28 10.48 -1.46
C LEU A 17 -1.59 8.98 -1.50
N CYS A 18 -1.02 8.23 -2.45
CA CYS A 18 -1.42 6.85 -2.72
C CYS A 18 -0.23 5.88 -2.67
N GLY A 19 0.89 6.23 -3.31
CA GLY A 19 2.09 5.38 -3.36
C GLY A 19 2.76 5.17 -1.99
N CYS A 20 3.07 6.25 -1.26
CA CYS A 20 3.73 6.18 0.05
C CYS A 20 2.91 5.44 1.10
N PRO A 21 1.62 5.77 1.35
CA PRO A 21 0.81 5.01 2.29
C PRO A 21 0.55 3.57 1.82
N GLY A 22 0.41 3.34 0.51
CA GLY A 22 0.24 2.00 -0.06
C GLY A 22 1.49 1.12 0.12
N LEU A 23 2.69 1.68 -0.07
CA LEU A 23 3.96 0.96 0.11
C LEU A 23 4.23 0.66 1.59
N PHE A 24 3.90 1.61 2.48
CA PHE A 24 4.02 1.40 3.91
C PHE A 24 3.04 0.32 4.40
N GLY A 25 1.80 0.35 3.90
CA GLY A 25 0.80 -0.70 4.14
C GLY A 25 1.18 -2.06 3.57
N LEU A 26 1.84 -2.11 2.42
CA LEU A 26 2.40 -3.35 1.86
C LEU A 26 3.50 -3.94 2.73
N CYS A 27 4.46 -3.12 3.16
CA CYS A 27 5.56 -3.58 4.00
C CYS A 27 5.05 -4.05 5.37
N LEU A 28 4.16 -3.28 6.02
CA LEU A 28 3.56 -3.67 7.30
C LEU A 28 2.62 -4.85 7.18
N GLY A 29 1.80 -4.91 6.12
CA GLY A 29 0.90 -6.03 5.84
C GLY A 29 1.66 -7.32 5.58
N ALA A 30 2.77 -7.25 4.84
CA ALA A 30 3.64 -8.40 4.60
C ALA A 30 4.33 -8.88 5.88
N THR A 31 4.89 -7.98 6.68
CA THR A 31 5.55 -8.36 7.94
C THR A 31 4.56 -8.91 8.97
N SER A 32 3.37 -8.33 9.08
CA SER A 32 2.31 -8.82 9.97
C SER A 32 1.74 -10.17 9.51
N ALA A 33 1.54 -10.36 8.21
CA ALA A 33 1.13 -11.66 7.66
C ALA A 33 2.18 -12.76 7.94
N VAL A 34 3.47 -12.46 7.80
CA VAL A 34 4.55 -13.40 8.11
C VAL A 34 4.66 -13.63 9.63
N ALA A 35 4.51 -12.59 10.44
CA ALA A 35 4.52 -12.69 11.90
C ALA A 35 3.37 -13.55 12.43
N ALA A 36 2.21 -13.58 11.75
CA ALA A 36 1.07 -14.42 12.14
C ALA A 36 1.33 -15.92 12.03
N PHE A 37 2.39 -16.34 11.34
CA PHE A 37 2.85 -17.73 11.31
C PHE A 37 4.00 -18.01 12.31
N ALA A 38 4.46 -17.01 13.08
CA ALA A 38 5.49 -17.19 14.08
C ALA A 38 4.88 -17.71 15.41
N PRO A 39 5.31 -18.88 15.91
CA PRO A 39 4.80 -19.42 17.16
C PRO A 39 5.20 -18.52 18.35
N GLY A 40 4.22 -18.15 19.19
CA GLY A 40 4.43 -17.25 20.34
C GLY A 40 4.36 -15.75 20.02
N ALA A 41 3.92 -15.36 18.83
CA ALA A 41 3.63 -13.96 18.53
C ALA A 41 2.29 -13.56 19.17
N GLU A 42 2.33 -12.77 20.24
CA GLU A 42 1.18 -12.03 20.77
C GLU A 42 0.79 -10.91 19.79
N ILE A 43 0.10 -11.28 18.72
CA ILE A 43 -0.45 -10.31 17.76
C ILE A 43 -1.83 -9.89 18.26
N ASP A 44 -1.85 -8.81 19.02
CA ASP A 44 -3.10 -8.18 19.45
C ASP A 44 -3.67 -7.35 18.30
N VAL A 45 -4.73 -7.87 17.67
CA VAL A 45 -5.54 -7.12 16.71
C VAL A 45 -6.79 -6.65 17.43
N PHE A 46 -6.78 -5.39 17.87
CA PHE A 46 -7.95 -4.75 18.49
C PHE A 46 -8.47 -5.51 19.74
N GLY A 47 -7.58 -6.12 20.54
CA GLY A 47 -7.94 -6.90 21.72
C GLY A 47 -8.21 -8.39 21.46
N SER A 48 -8.10 -8.86 20.21
CA SER A 48 -8.16 -10.29 19.86
C SER A 48 -6.74 -10.81 19.61
N ASN A 49 -6.40 -11.90 20.31
CA ASN A 49 -5.14 -12.63 20.15
C ASN A 49 -5.30 -13.85 19.20
N ASP A 50 -6.35 -13.84 18.39
CA ASP A 50 -6.62 -14.93 17.45
C ASP A 50 -5.72 -14.76 16.21
N PRO A 51 -4.89 -15.76 15.86
CA PRO A 51 -3.97 -15.66 14.72
C PRO A 51 -4.70 -15.45 13.39
N GLN A 52 -5.97 -15.85 13.31
CA GLN A 52 -6.82 -15.65 12.14
C GLN A 52 -7.22 -14.17 11.94
N ALA A 53 -7.36 -13.40 13.02
CA ALA A 53 -7.64 -11.96 12.96
C ALA A 53 -6.40 -11.18 12.47
N ALA A 54 -5.22 -11.55 12.96
CA ALA A 54 -3.93 -11.05 12.47
C ALA A 54 -3.74 -11.29 10.97
N LEU A 55 -4.01 -12.51 10.51
CA LEU A 55 -3.93 -12.86 9.09
C LEU A 55 -4.91 -12.05 8.23
N MET A 56 -6.16 -11.89 8.67
CA MET A 56 -7.17 -11.13 7.91
C MET A 56 -6.82 -9.65 7.81
N MET A 57 -6.33 -9.03 8.90
CA MET A 57 -5.92 -7.63 8.90
C MET A 57 -4.67 -7.41 8.03
N GLY A 58 -3.68 -8.31 8.15
CA GLY A 58 -2.48 -8.32 7.30
C GLY A 58 -2.84 -8.44 5.83
N LEU A 59 -3.66 -9.43 5.45
CA LEU A 59 -4.08 -9.65 4.07
C LEU A 59 -4.90 -8.48 3.49
N ALA A 60 -5.82 -7.91 4.29
CA ALA A 60 -6.62 -6.76 3.87
C ALA A 60 -5.74 -5.53 3.60
N SER A 61 -4.77 -5.25 4.48
CA SER A 61 -3.83 -4.13 4.31
C SER A 61 -2.91 -4.34 3.11
N LEU A 62 -2.45 -5.57 2.87
CA LEU A 62 -1.63 -5.94 1.72
C LEU A 62 -2.41 -5.73 0.41
N CYS A 63 -3.65 -6.21 0.33
CA CYS A 63 -4.53 -6.02 -0.83
C CYS A 63 -4.81 -4.54 -1.12
N LEU A 64 -5.18 -3.76 -0.10
CA LEU A 64 -5.41 -2.32 -0.27
C LEU A 64 -4.12 -1.59 -0.69
N GLY A 65 -2.98 -1.99 -0.13
CA GLY A 65 -1.67 -1.47 -0.49
C GLY A 65 -1.30 -1.71 -1.95
N VAL A 66 -1.56 -2.92 -2.50
CA VAL A 66 -1.36 -3.21 -3.93
C VAL A 66 -2.23 -2.29 -4.81
N ILE A 67 -3.51 -2.13 -4.47
CA ILE A 67 -4.43 -1.27 -5.22
C ILE A 67 -3.95 0.18 -5.19
N PHE A 68 -3.53 0.66 -4.01
CA PHE A 68 -3.01 2.01 -3.84
C PHE A 68 -1.69 2.24 -4.61
N VAL A 69 -0.81 1.25 -4.70
CA VAL A 69 0.41 1.36 -5.53
C VAL A 69 0.10 1.30 -7.03
N ALA A 70 -0.94 0.58 -7.45
CA ALA A 70 -1.33 0.53 -8.85
C ALA A 70 -1.78 1.89 -9.42
N ILE A 71 -2.41 2.74 -8.60
CA ILE A 71 -2.90 4.07 -9.01
C ILE A 71 -1.75 4.98 -9.53
N PRO A 72 -0.69 5.28 -8.77
CA PRO A 72 0.41 6.11 -9.25
C PRO A 72 1.15 5.49 -10.44
N VAL A 73 1.20 4.15 -10.56
CA VAL A 73 1.75 3.48 -11.75
C VAL A 73 0.91 3.80 -12.99
N VAL A 74 -0.41 3.69 -12.91
CA VAL A 74 -1.31 4.02 -14.03
C VAL A 74 -1.27 5.51 -14.37
N VAL A 75 -1.25 6.38 -13.35
CA VAL A 75 -1.13 7.84 -13.54
C VAL A 75 0.19 8.19 -14.21
N GLY A 76 1.31 7.65 -13.73
CA GLY A 76 2.62 7.83 -14.33
C GLY A 76 2.67 7.34 -15.78
N MET A 77 2.14 6.15 -16.07
CA MET A 77 2.07 5.63 -17.44
C MET A 77 1.21 6.50 -18.37
N LYS A 78 0.10 7.08 -17.90
CA LYS A 78 -0.79 7.90 -18.75
C LYS A 78 -0.30 9.35 -18.89
N MET A 79 0.36 9.90 -17.87
CA MET A 79 0.84 11.28 -17.86
C MET A 79 2.25 11.41 -18.45
N LEU A 80 3.16 10.45 -18.24
CA LEU A 80 4.54 10.49 -18.74
C LEU A 80 4.70 9.87 -20.13
N ARG A 81 3.75 9.05 -20.61
CA ARG A 81 3.77 8.52 -22.00
C ARG A 81 3.02 9.39 -23.00
N LYS A 82 2.53 10.57 -22.60
CA LYS A 82 2.01 11.54 -23.56
C LYS A 82 3.22 12.25 -24.19
N PRO A 83 3.48 12.07 -25.50
CA PRO A 83 4.59 12.75 -26.18
C PRO A 83 4.41 14.27 -26.15
#